data_AF-A0A5J6UAC2-F1
#
_entry.id   AF-A0A5J6UAC2-F1
#
_cell.length_a   1.000
_cell.length_b   1.000
_cell.length_c   1.000
_cell.angle_alpha   90.00
_cell.angle_beta   90.00
_cell.angle_gamma   90.00
#
_symmetry.space_group_name_H-M   'P 1'
#
loop_
_entity.id
_entity.type
_entity.pdbx_description
1 polymer ?
#
loop_
_entity_poly.entity_id
_entity_poly.type
_entity_poly.pdbx_seq_one_letter_code
_entity_poly.pdbx_strand_id
1 'polypeptide(L)'
;MRLWLRRLVRRRAAVPLPFALILPDEMSALDLVDSVGLALACSRDVLAAEAEQAQSQAHEEGDRVHRAYLSGRADALAEAVARTDTAMANLIAR
;
A
#
# COMPACT_ATOMS: atom_id res chain seq x y z
N MET A 1 17.61 -12.78 -23.57
CA MET A 1 16.65 -13.46 -22.66
C MET A 1 16.21 -12.59 -21.46
N ARG A 2 16.06 -11.25 -21.62
CA ARG A 2 15.74 -10.32 -20.52
C ARG A 2 14.41 -9.56 -20.68
N LEU A 3 13.70 -9.76 -21.80
CA LEU A 3 12.48 -8.99 -22.14
C LEU A 3 11.17 -9.69 -21.75
N TRP A 4 11.20 -10.98 -21.40
CA TRP A 4 9.99 -11.74 -21.08
C TRP A 4 9.55 -11.64 -19.61
N LEU A 5 10.47 -11.34 -18.69
CA LEU A 5 10.17 -11.16 -17.26
C LEU A 5 9.38 -9.87 -16.96
N ARG A 6 9.57 -8.81 -17.75
CA ARG A 6 8.83 -7.55 -17.57
C ARG A 6 7.37 -7.62 -17.99
N ARG A 7 6.98 -8.59 -18.84
CA ARG A 7 5.60 -8.71 -19.34
C ARG A 7 4.67 -9.52 -18.44
N LEU A 8 5.22 -10.41 -17.61
CA LEU A 8 4.45 -11.22 -16.66
C LEU A 8 3.98 -10.46 -15.43
N VAL A 9 4.61 -9.32 -15.11
CA VAL A 9 4.22 -8.47 -13.96
C VAL A 9 2.92 -7.70 -14.22
N ARG A 10 2.47 -7.54 -15.47
CA ARG A 10 1.26 -6.77 -15.81
C ARG A 10 -0.06 -7.56 -15.75
N ARG A 11 -0.05 -8.85 -15.38
CA ARG A 11 -1.26 -9.71 -15.50
C ARG A 11 -1.63 -10.54 -14.28
N ARG A 12 -0.90 -10.45 -13.17
CA ARG A 12 -1.36 -11.09 -11.93
C ARG A 12 -2.19 -10.07 -11.16
N ALA A 13 -3.50 -10.26 -11.18
CA ALA A 13 -4.43 -9.63 -10.25
C ALA A 13 -3.77 -9.61 -8.86
N ALA A 14 -3.59 -8.40 -8.33
CA ALA A 14 -2.96 -8.13 -7.06
C ALA A 14 -3.79 -8.76 -5.95
N VAL A 15 -3.50 -10.01 -5.62
CA VAL A 15 -3.74 -10.48 -4.26
C VAL A 15 -2.71 -9.71 -3.43
N PRO A 16 -3.11 -8.85 -2.49
CA PRO A 16 -2.16 -8.27 -1.56
C PRO A 16 -1.53 -9.47 -0.86
N LEU A 17 -0.26 -9.74 -1.16
CA LEU A 17 0.48 -10.78 -0.45
C LEU A 17 0.42 -10.40 1.03
N PRO A 18 0.01 -11.32 1.93
CA PRO A 18 0.12 -11.04 3.35
C PRO A 18 1.59 -10.70 3.61
N PHE A 19 1.84 -9.49 4.09
CA PHE A 19 3.16 -9.12 4.56
C PHE A 19 3.43 -10.00 5.79
N ALA A 20 4.41 -10.89 5.68
CA ALA A 20 4.87 -11.69 6.81
C ALA A 20 6.17 -11.04 7.30
N LEU A 21 6.10 -10.36 8.44
CA LEU A 21 7.28 -9.89 9.13
C LEU A 21 7.84 -11.06 9.95
N ILE A 22 8.90 -11.69 9.45
CA ILE A 22 9.60 -12.76 10.17
C ILE A 22 10.69 -12.09 11.00
N LEU A 23 10.55 -12.16 12.31
CA LEU A 23 11.48 -11.56 13.27
C LEU A 23 12.25 -12.67 14.00
N PRO A 24 13.54 -12.47 14.30
CA PRO A 24 14.28 -13.38 15.17
C PRO A 24 13.70 -13.35 16.60
N ASP A 25 13.78 -14.48 17.31
CA ASP A 25 13.27 -14.61 18.69
C ASP A 25 13.98 -13.66 19.67
N GLU A 26 15.24 -13.33 19.38
CA GLU A 26 16.10 -12.46 20.17
C GLU A 26 16.22 -11.11 19.48
N MET A 27 15.21 -10.27 19.65
CA MET A 27 15.20 -8.92 19.09
C MET A 27 14.93 -7.89 20.19
N SER A 28 15.65 -6.77 20.16
CA SER A 28 15.40 -5.70 21.12
C SER A 28 14.05 -5.05 20.83
N ALA A 29 13.44 -4.44 21.85
CA ALA A 29 12.19 -3.71 21.67
C ALA A 29 12.33 -2.55 20.66
N LEU A 30 13.52 -1.94 20.57
CA LEU A 30 13.81 -0.87 19.62
C LEU A 30 13.85 -1.40 18.18
N ASP A 31 14.57 -2.50 17.95
CA ASP A 31 14.65 -3.13 16.62
C ASP A 31 13.27 -3.63 16.14
N LEU A 32 12.41 -4.03 17.08
CA LEU A 32 11.01 -4.40 16.81
C LEU A 32 10.20 -3.20 16.35
N VAL A 33 10.27 -2.10 17.07
CA VAL A 33 9.60 -0.84 16.72
C VAL A 33 10.06 -0.36 15.34
N ASP A 34 11.37 -0.38 15.06
CA ASP A 34 11.92 0.01 13.77
C ASP A 34 11.42 -0.89 12.63
N SER A 35 11.41 -2.21 12.85
CA SER A 35 10.94 -3.19 11.86
C SER A 35 9.44 -3.03 11.55
N VAL A 36 8.63 -2.76 12.58
CA VAL A 36 7.20 -2.47 12.42
C VAL A 36 7.00 -1.13 11.71
N GLY A 37 7.78 -0.10 12.07
CA GLY A 37 7.75 1.20 11.42
C GLY A 37 8.06 1.12 9.93
N LEU A 38 9.10 0.36 9.56
CA LEU A 38 9.45 0.10 8.16
C LEU A 38 8.32 -0.62 7.41
N ALA A 39 7.70 -1.63 8.02
CA ALA A 39 6.59 -2.35 7.40
C ALA A 39 5.37 -1.43 7.16
N LEU A 40 5.05 -0.57 8.13
CA LEU A 40 3.97 0.42 8.00
C LEU A 40 4.29 1.45 6.91
N ALA A 41 5.53 1.94 6.82
CA ALA A 41 5.96 2.86 5.79
C ALA A 41 5.81 2.25 4.38
N CYS A 42 6.26 1.00 4.20
CA CYS A 42 6.07 0.29 2.93
C CYS A 42 4.60 0.11 2.57
N SER A 43 3.74 -0.26 3.53
CA SER A 43 2.30 -0.38 3.32
C SER A 43 1.68 0.95 2.91
N ARG A 44 2.06 2.03 3.61
CA ARG A 44 1.60 3.39 3.34
C ARG A 44 1.91 3.83 1.92
N ASP A 45 3.13 3.59 1.43
CA ASP A 45 3.53 3.98 0.08
C ASP A 45 2.79 3.20 -1.01
N VAL A 46 2.54 1.91 -0.79
CA VAL A 46 1.73 1.09 -1.71
C VAL A 46 0.29 1.62 -1.77
N LEU A 47 -0.32 1.90 -0.61
CA LEU A 47 -1.68 2.45 -0.55
C LEU A 47 -1.77 3.82 -1.25
N ALA A 48 -0.78 4.69 -1.05
CA ALA A 48 -0.71 6.00 -1.71
C ALA A 48 -0.61 5.86 -3.23
N ALA A 49 0.27 4.99 -3.72
CA ALA A 49 0.42 4.73 -5.15
C ALA A 49 -0.87 4.14 -5.77
N GLU A 50 -1.57 3.25 -5.07
CA GLU A 50 -2.85 2.73 -5.53
C GLU A 50 -3.95 3.81 -5.55
N ALA A 51 -3.95 4.73 -4.57
CA ALA A 51 -4.90 5.84 -4.53
C ALA A 51 -4.70 6.78 -5.74
N GLU A 52 -3.45 7.16 -6.00
CA GLU A 52 -3.09 7.98 -7.18
C GLU A 52 -3.47 7.28 -8.49
N GLN A 53 -3.19 5.97 -8.60
CA GLN A 53 -3.57 5.21 -9.77
C GLN A 53 -5.09 5.15 -9.96
N ALA A 54 -5.85 4.88 -8.91
CA ALA A 54 -7.32 4.85 -8.96
C ALA A 54 -7.89 6.21 -9.38
N GLN A 55 -7.32 7.30 -8.88
CA GLN A 55 -7.72 8.66 -9.24
C GLN A 55 -7.41 9.00 -10.71
N SER A 56 -6.21 8.63 -11.19
CA SER A 56 -5.83 8.80 -12.59
C SER A 56 -6.77 8.02 -13.52
N GLN A 57 -7.10 6.77 -13.16
CA GLN A 57 -8.04 5.95 -13.92
C GLN A 57 -9.45 6.56 -13.92
N ALA A 58 -9.91 7.11 -12.79
CA ALA A 58 -11.19 7.80 -12.73
C ALA A 58 -11.25 9.01 -13.68
N HIS A 59 -10.15 9.75 -13.84
CA HIS A 59 -10.09 10.89 -14.76
C HIS A 59 -10.18 10.49 -16.24
N GLU A 60 -9.65 9.33 -16.60
CA GLU A 60 -9.69 8.82 -17.97
C GLU A 60 -10.98 8.03 -18.28
N GLU A 61 -11.69 7.57 -17.25
CA GLU A 61 -12.86 6.70 -17.39
C GLU A 61 -14.07 7.44 -17.99
N GLY A 62 -14.65 6.87 -19.04
CA GLY A 62 -15.81 7.40 -19.75
C GLY A 62 -17.15 7.03 -19.10
N ASP A 63 -17.23 5.83 -18.50
CA ASP A 63 -18.43 5.37 -17.79
C ASP A 63 -18.57 6.08 -16.44
N ARG A 64 -19.72 6.73 -16.24
CA ARG A 64 -20.03 7.45 -15.00
C ARG A 64 -20.06 6.55 -13.77
N VAL A 65 -20.58 5.32 -13.90
CA VAL A 65 -20.69 4.39 -12.76
C VAL A 65 -19.31 3.89 -12.38
N HIS A 66 -18.52 3.47 -13.37
CA HIS A 66 -17.16 3.01 -13.12
C HIS A 66 -16.25 4.12 -12.60
N ARG A 67 -16.39 5.34 -13.12
CA ARG A 67 -15.70 6.53 -12.60
C ARG A 67 -15.99 6.77 -11.12
N ALA A 68 -17.26 6.74 -10.72
CA ALA A 68 -17.65 6.95 -9.32
C ALA A 68 -17.06 5.86 -8.39
N TYR A 69 -17.04 4.60 -8.86
CA TYR A 69 -16.37 3.52 -8.14
C TYR A 69 -14.87 3.77 -7.97
N LEU A 70 -14.17 4.18 -9.04
CA LEU A 70 -12.73 4.44 -8.99
C LEU A 70 -12.38 5.63 -8.08
N SER A 71 -13.17 6.71 -8.12
CA SER A 71 -13.01 7.84 -7.19
C SER A 71 -13.24 7.42 -5.74
N GLY A 72 -14.32 6.68 -5.46
CA GLY A 72 -14.58 6.17 -4.10
C GLY A 72 -13.49 5.21 -3.60
N ARG A 73 -12.90 4.41 -4.50
CA ARG A 73 -11.72 3.59 -4.19
C ARG A 73 -10.50 4.46 -3.84
N ALA A 74 -10.24 5.52 -4.61
CA ALA A 74 -9.13 6.43 -4.33
C ALA A 74 -9.28 7.08 -2.95
N ASP A 75 -10.49 7.54 -2.61
CA ASP A 75 -10.81 8.14 -1.31
C ASP A 75 -10.58 7.15 -0.15
N ALA A 76 -11.06 5.91 -0.29
CA ALA A 76 -10.89 4.88 0.73
C ALA A 76 -9.41 4.52 0.95
N LEU A 77 -8.61 4.48 -0.12
CA LEU A 77 -7.16 4.23 -0.04
C LEU A 77 -6.43 5.41 0.61
N ALA A 78 -6.82 6.65 0.30
CA ALA A 78 -6.27 7.84 0.95
C ALA A 78 -6.58 7.87 2.45
N GLU A 79 -7.78 7.43 2.87
CA GLU A 79 -8.11 7.27 4.29
C GLU A 79 -7.23 6.20 4.95
N ALA A 80 -6.99 5.07 4.28
CA ALA A 80 -6.10 4.03 4.79
C ALA A 80 -4.65 4.52 4.96
N VAL A 81 -4.15 5.37 4.04
CA VAL A 81 -2.86 6.07 4.18
C VAL A 81 -2.84 6.91 5.46
N ALA A 82 -3.84 7.77 5.67
CA ALA A 82 -3.90 8.63 6.86
C ALA A 82 -3.96 7.83 8.18
N ARG A 83 -4.69 6.71 8.19
CA ARG A 83 -4.71 5.79 9.34
C ARG A 83 -3.35 5.13 9.58
N THR A 84 -2.63 4.80 8.52
CA THR A 84 -1.27 4.23 8.62
C THR A 84 -0.28 5.27 9.15
N ASP A 85 -0.36 6.51 8.67
CA ASP A 85 0.45 7.63 9.19
C ASP A 85 0.19 7.85 10.69
N THR A 86 -1.08 7.79 11.11
CA THR A 86 -1.47 7.88 12.53
C THR A 86 -0.90 6.72 13.35
N ALA A 87 -0.95 5.50 12.82
CA ALA A 87 -0.38 4.32 13.49
C ALA A 87 1.14 4.44 13.66
N MET A 88 1.86 4.92 12.64
CA MET A 88 3.30 5.19 12.73
C MET A 88 3.62 6.27 13.77
N ALA A 89 2.85 7.37 13.80
CA ALA A 89 3.04 8.42 14.79
C ALA A 89 2.87 7.90 16.23
N ASN A 90 1.83 7.07 16.46
CA ASN A 90 1.58 6.45 17.77
C ASN A 90 2.65 5.42 18.16
N LEU A 91 3.31 4.78 17.19
CA LEU A 91 4.39 3.85 17.42
C LEU A 91 5.66 4.58 17.91
N ILE A 92 5.96 5.75 17.34
CA ILE A 92 7.13 6.57 17.70
C ILE A 92 6.93 7.34 19.01
N ALA A 93 5.69 7.67 19.36
CA ALA A 93 5.35 8.39 20.59
C ALA A 93 5.38 7.53 21.88
N ARG A 94 5.75 6.25 21.77
CA ARG A 94 5.81 5.28 22.87
C ARG A 94 7.25 4.95 23.23
#